data_AF-A0A2H9QEI9-F1
#
_entry.id   AF-A0A2H9QEI9-F1
#
_cell.length_a   1.000
_cell.length_b   1.000
_cell.length_c   1.000
_cell.angle_alpha   90.00
_cell.angle_beta   90.00
_cell.angle_gamma   90.00
#
_symmetry.space_group_name_H-M   'P 1'
#
loop_
_entity.id
_entity.type
_entity.pdbx_description
1 polymer ?
#
loop_
_entity_poly.entity_id
_entity_poly.type
_entity_poly.pdbx_seq_one_letter_code
_entity_poly.pdbx_strand_id
1 'polypeptide(L)'
;MKYINFVKEHFKEKPVFSLTDLRVFLSKKGISKNYSNLLLHNLVRKKEVFRLNKGFYSFQKDLSVSGFAFSPFYYGLQESLSLRNLWEQESVPV
;
A
#
# COMPACT_ATOMS: atom_id res chain seq x y z
N MET A 1 -16.94 -5.37 -9.64
CA MET A 1 -15.77 -5.53 -10.54
C MET A 1 -15.17 -6.91 -10.29
N LYS A 2 -14.94 -7.69 -11.34
CA LYS A 2 -14.68 -9.15 -11.26
C LYS A 2 -13.42 -9.57 -10.50
N TYR A 3 -12.40 -8.69 -10.41
CA TYR A 3 -11.07 -9.05 -9.88
C TYR A 3 -10.67 -8.34 -8.58
N ILE A 4 -11.57 -7.57 -7.96
CA ILE A 4 -11.24 -6.81 -6.74
C ILE A 4 -10.83 -7.72 -5.60
N ASN A 5 -11.56 -8.83 -5.38
CA ASN A 5 -11.30 -9.72 -4.25
C ASN A 5 -9.90 -10.35 -4.35
N PHE A 6 -9.50 -10.79 -5.55
CA PHE A 6 -8.15 -11.30 -5.79
C PHE A 6 -7.05 -10.27 -5.54
N VAL A 7 -7.26 -9.03 -5.97
CA VAL A 7 -6.29 -7.94 -5.71
C VAL A 7 -6.21 -7.67 -4.21
N LYS A 8 -7.35 -7.60 -3.52
CA LYS A 8 -7.39 -7.43 -2.07
C LYS A 8 -6.66 -8.55 -1.36
N GLU A 9 -6.98 -9.80 -1.63
CA GLU A 9 -6.33 -10.97 -1.01
C GLU A 9 -4.82 -10.96 -1.23
N HIS A 10 -4.35 -10.64 -2.44
CA HIS A 10 -2.92 -10.65 -2.73
C HIS A 10 -2.13 -9.50 -2.08
N PHE A 11 -2.77 -8.35 -1.87
CA PHE A 11 -2.09 -7.13 -1.40
C PHE A 11 -2.50 -6.71 0.02
N LYS A 12 -3.43 -7.39 0.68
CA LYS A 12 -3.92 -7.04 2.04
C LYS A 12 -2.81 -7.08 3.09
N GLU A 13 -1.89 -8.04 2.98
CA GLU A 13 -0.77 -8.20 3.92
C GLU A 13 0.40 -7.27 3.60
N LYS A 14 0.45 -6.69 2.40
CA LYS A 14 1.54 -5.81 2.01
C LYS A 14 1.26 -4.39 2.50
N PRO A 15 2.22 -3.75 3.20
CA PRO A 15 2.04 -2.38 3.68
C PRO A 15 1.86 -1.41 2.51
N VAL A 16 2.59 -1.61 1.41
CA VAL A 16 2.54 -0.80 0.20
C VAL A 16 2.71 -1.69 -1.03
N PHE A 17 2.08 -1.31 -2.14
CA PHE A 17 2.31 -1.89 -3.45
C PHE A 17 2.39 -0.81 -4.53
N SER A 18 3.16 -1.10 -5.59
CA SER A 18 3.27 -0.20 -6.73
C SER A 18 2.24 -0.53 -7.82
N LEU A 19 1.97 0.45 -8.68
CA LEU A 19 1.18 0.24 -9.90
C LEU A 19 1.82 -0.82 -10.82
N THR A 20 3.15 -0.91 -10.80
CA THR A 20 3.90 -1.93 -11.54
C THR A 20 3.60 -3.32 -11.00
N ASP A 21 3.59 -3.51 -9.68
CA ASP A 21 3.25 -4.78 -9.04
C ASP A 21 1.83 -5.21 -9.39
N LEU A 22 0.87 -4.28 -9.35
CA LEU A 22 -0.51 -4.53 -9.74
C LEU A 22 -0.60 -4.96 -11.20
N ARG A 23 0.13 -4.30 -12.10
CA ARG A 23 0.16 -4.65 -13.53
C ARG A 23 0.74 -6.03 -13.77
N VAL A 24 1.84 -6.38 -13.09
CA VAL A 24 2.48 -7.70 -13.19
C VAL A 24 1.55 -8.79 -12.64
N PHE A 25 0.89 -8.53 -11.50
CA PHE A 25 -0.07 -9.46 -10.92
C PHE A 25 -1.27 -9.72 -11.86
N LEU A 26 -1.82 -8.66 -12.45
CA LEU A 26 -2.95 -8.77 -13.36
C LEU A 26 -2.56 -9.33 -14.74
N SER A 27 -1.34 -9.06 -15.23
CA SER A 27 -0.86 -9.60 -16.51
C SER A 27 -0.69 -11.12 -16.45
N LYS A 28 -0.32 -11.70 -15.30
CA LYS A 28 -0.31 -13.16 -15.07
C LYS A 28 -1.69 -13.80 -15.28
N LYS A 29 -2.77 -13.02 -15.22
CA LYS A 29 -4.15 -13.45 -15.49
C LYS A 29 -4.68 -12.99 -16.85
N GLY A 30 -3.82 -12.50 -17.75
CA GLY A 30 -4.21 -12.05 -19.09
C GLY A 30 -4.93 -10.69 -19.12
N ILE A 31 -4.84 -9.90 -18.05
CA ILE A 31 -5.56 -8.62 -17.93
C ILE A 31 -4.69 -7.48 -18.45
N SER A 32 -5.32 -6.54 -19.18
CA SER A 32 -4.62 -5.41 -19.79
C SER A 32 -4.23 -4.33 -18.78
N LYS A 33 -3.17 -3.58 -19.12
CA LYS A 33 -2.67 -2.44 -18.31
C LYS A 33 -3.73 -1.35 -18.12
N ASN A 34 -4.59 -1.14 -19.12
CA ASN A 34 -5.67 -0.14 -19.05
C ASN A 34 -6.69 -0.50 -17.97
N TYR A 35 -7.05 -1.79 -17.87
CA TYR A 35 -7.92 -2.26 -16.81
C TYR A 35 -7.29 -2.07 -15.43
N SER A 36 -5.98 -2.30 -15.26
CA SER A 36 -5.29 -2.03 -13.99
C SER A 36 -5.44 -0.57 -13.54
N ASN A 37 -5.28 0.37 -14.48
CA ASN A 37 -5.43 1.81 -14.18
C ASN A 37 -6.87 2.16 -13.79
N LEU A 38 -7.86 1.65 -14.54
CA LEU A 38 -9.28 1.87 -14.25
C LEU A 38 -9.68 1.27 -12.89
N LEU A 39 -9.20 0.05 -12.61
CA LEU A 39 -9.44 -0.63 -11.34
C LEU A 39 -8.90 0.18 -10.18
N LEU A 40 -7.67 0.66 -10.29
CA LEU A 40 -7.04 1.46 -9.26
C LEU A 40 -7.74 2.80 -9.05
N HIS A 41 -8.11 3.48 -10.14
CA HIS A 41 -8.90 4.72 -10.09
C HIS A 41 -10.20 4.51 -9.31
N ASN A 42 -10.93 3.43 -9.61
CA ASN A 42 -12.18 3.11 -8.92
C ASN A 42 -11.98 2.76 -7.44
N LEU A 43 -10.93 2.00 -7.10
CA LEU A 43 -10.62 1.64 -5.71
C LEU A 43 -10.24 2.87 -4.87
N VAL A 44 -9.46 3.79 -5.45
CA VAL A 44 -9.11 5.06 -4.81
C VAL A 44 -10.34 5.94 -4.62
N ARG A 45 -11.18 6.07 -5.65
CA ARG A 45 -12.44 6.83 -5.57
C ARG A 45 -13.38 6.28 -4.50
N LYS A 46 -13.39 4.97 -4.28
CA LYS A 46 -14.19 4.29 -3.24
C LYS A 46 -13.54 4.30 -1.85
N LYS A 47 -12.34 4.87 -1.69
CA LYS A 47 -11.55 4.84 -0.45
C LYS A 47 -11.23 3.41 0.04
N GLU A 48 -11.21 2.44 -0.87
CA GLU A 48 -10.77 1.07 -0.57
C GLU A 48 -9.25 0.92 -0.66
N VAL A 49 -8.62 1.79 -1.44
CA VAL A 49 -7.16 1.90 -1.58
C VAL A 49 -6.78 3.36 -1.38
N PHE A 50 -5.74 3.60 -0.61
CA PHE A 50 -5.18 4.92 -0.37
C PHE A 50 -3.94 5.11 -1.25
N ARG A 51 -3.89 6.25 -1.94
CA ARG A 51 -2.70 6.64 -2.69
C ARG A 51 -1.75 7.34 -1.74
N LEU A 52 -0.55 6.79 -1.58
CA LEU A 52 0.50 7.35 -0.72
C LEU A 52 1.39 8.32 -1.52
N ASN A 53 1.84 7.90 -2.70
CA ASN A 53 2.61 8.71 -3.63
C ASN A 53 2.22 8.38 -5.08
N LYS A 54 2.76 9.09 -6.08
CA LYS A 54 2.61 8.76 -7.50
C LYS A 54 3.13 7.35 -7.76
N GLY A 55 2.20 6.44 -8.07
CA GLY A 55 2.51 5.05 -8.40
C GLY A 55 2.53 4.09 -7.21
N PHE A 56 2.34 4.56 -5.97
CA PHE A 56 2.36 3.75 -4.75
C PHE A 56 1.05 3.87 -3.97
N TYR A 57 0.56 2.72 -3.52
CA TYR A 57 -0.77 2.57 -2.96
C TYR A 57 -0.76 1.60 -1.77
N SER A 58 -1.75 1.73 -0.89
CA SER A 58 -1.95 0.82 0.23
C SER A 58 -3.43 0.51 0.46
N PHE A 59 -3.72 -0.69 0.96
CA PHE A 59 -5.04 -1.03 1.51
C PHE A 59 -5.19 -0.62 2.98
N GLN A 60 -4.08 -0.26 3.63
CA GLN A 60 -4.06 0.20 5.01
C GLN A 60 -4.16 1.73 5.02
N LYS A 61 -4.95 2.27 5.95
CA LYS A 61 -5.09 3.73 6.15
C LYS A 61 -3.99 4.29 7.07
N ASP A 62 -3.21 3.41 7.69
CA ASP A 62 -2.22 3.79 8.69
C ASP A 62 -1.13 4.69 8.08
N LEU A 63 -0.79 5.78 8.77
CA LEU A 63 0.28 6.68 8.34
C LEU A 63 1.65 6.00 8.43
N SER A 64 1.82 5.03 9.34
CA SER A 64 3.09 4.31 9.56
C SER A 64 3.60 3.64 8.28
N VAL A 65 2.71 3.17 7.41
CA VAL A 65 3.09 2.52 6.14
C VAL A 65 3.42 3.48 5.00
N SER A 66 3.19 4.79 5.18
CA SER A 66 3.47 5.81 4.16
C SER A 66 4.96 5.88 3.81
N GLY A 67 5.83 5.62 4.79
CA GLY A 67 7.28 5.63 4.62
C GLY A 67 7.77 4.65 3.55
N PHE A 68 7.13 3.48 3.42
CA PHE A 68 7.49 2.47 2.41
C PHE A 68 7.24 2.91 0.96
N ALA A 69 6.53 4.02 0.73
CA ALA A 69 6.38 4.62 -0.60
C ALA A 69 7.62 5.44 -1.03
N PHE A 70 8.59 5.64 -0.13
CA PHE A 70 9.84 6.35 -0.36
C PHE A 70 11.02 5.38 -0.21
N SER A 71 12.07 5.57 -1.02
CA SER A 71 13.26 4.72 -0.98
C SER A 71 14.53 5.59 -0.97
N PRO A 72 15.52 5.30 -0.10
CA PRO A 72 15.46 4.30 0.98
C PRO A 72 14.55 4.77 2.12
N PHE A 73 13.88 3.84 2.79
CA PHE A 73 13.11 4.11 4.00
C PHE A 73 13.45 3.11 5.09
N TYR A 74 13.60 3.63 6.29
CA TYR A 74 13.75 2.88 7.52
C TYR A 74 13.04 3.65 8.62
N TYR A 75 12.45 2.92 9.56
CA TYR A 75 11.95 3.51 10.77
C TYR A 75 13.11 4.09 11.58
N GLY A 76 12.90 5.28 12.16
CA GLY A 76 13.84 5.87 13.11
C GLY A 76 13.98 5.01 14.38
N LEU A 77 14.98 5.31 15.21
CA LEU A 77 15.23 4.58 16.47
C LEU A 77 13.97 4.52 17.35
N GLN A 78 13.33 5.67 17.57
CA GLN A 78 12.14 5.77 18.42
C GLN A 78 10.96 4.97 17.88
N GLU A 79 10.62 5.13 16.60
CA GLU A 79 9.57 4.34 15.94
C GLU A 79 9.87 2.83 16.04
N SER A 80 11.13 2.44 15.83
CA SER A 80 11.56 1.04 15.87
C SER A 80 11.43 0.42 17.26
N LEU A 81 11.75 1.17 18.31
CA LEU A 81 11.58 0.73 19.71
C LEU A 81 10.09 0.61 20.07
N SER A 82 9.28 1.58 19.62
CA SER A 82 7.84 1.61 19.84
C SER A 82 7.14 0.42 19.16
N LEU A 83 7.47 0.13 17.90
CA LEU A 83 6.97 -1.04 17.16
C LEU A 83 7.32 -2.39 17.80
N ARG A 84 8.39 -2.43 18.62
CA ARG A 84 8.83 -3.63 19.34
C ARG A 84 8.31 -3.69 20.77
N ASN A 85 7.45 -2.76 21.18
CA ASN A 85 6.98 -2.59 22.55
C ASN A 85 8.14 -2.46 23.56
N LEU A 86 9.26 -1.87 23.14
CA LEU A 86 10.41 -1.57 23.99
C LEU A 86 10.37 -0.14 24.55
N TRP A 87 9.36 0.63 24.14
CA TRP A 87 9.16 2.03 24.51
C TRP A 87 7.65 2.31 24.57
N GLU A 88 7.12 2.66 25.75
CA GLU A 88 5.67 2.81 25.99
C GLU A 88 5.15 4.24 25.78
N GLN A 89 6.03 5.21 25.56
CA GLN A 89 5.62 6.60 25.36
C GLN A 89 5.20 6.79 23.89
N GLU A 90 3.92 7.08 23.66
CA GLU A 90 3.39 7.35 22.32
C GLU A 90 4.22 8.43 21.60
N SER A 91 4.74 8.11 20.42
CA SER A 91 5.44 9.08 19.58
C SER A 91 4.44 10.02 18.91
N VAL A 92 4.67 11.32 19.05
CA VAL A 92 4.04 12.29 18.15
C VAL A 92 4.80 12.22 16.82
N PRO A 93 4.20 11.76 15.71
CA PRO A 93 4.88 11.70 14.44
C PRO A 93 5.21 13.14 13.99
N VAL A 94 6.48 13.39 13.63
CA VAL A 94 6.96 14.66 13.05
C VAL A 94 6.87 14.62 11.54
#